data_AF-A0ABD5VH88-F1
#
_entry.id   AF-A0ABD5VH88-F1
#
_cell.length_a   1.000
_cell.length_b   1.000
_cell.length_c   1.000
_cell.angle_alpha   90.00
_cell.angle_beta   90.00
_cell.angle_gamma   90.00
#
_symmetry.space_group_name_H-M   'P 1'
#
loop_
_entity.id
_entity.type
_entity.pdbx_description
1 polymer ?
#
loop_
_entity_poly.entity_id
_entity_poly.type
_entity_poly.pdbx_seq_one_letter_code
_entity_poly.pdbx_strand_id
1 'polypeptide(L)'
;MPSPRHSGSTTPRRRLLAAAASATLATASAGCLNDAIGSDPQTPDDGPAMTEPTTRAVTATGTYADAPSGPKSYPDRPTDASKAASVAFAEAFENARTYNSLHEPDAETVSTSASTHHHRAMHDGHYVLATGSGYANYDDGVHADWGQAPAVYYVSSDLVVRTGRYQDYYSDCEDVFASDDPSENFAAVCEGGDAAFRAYNMHPDAHTLSVTVDYRGENRDERILEDEYFLGTNDAVEQGSVTYRKGTYRVTAALESGAQATQDWTLQTEPTYDDPPLCVVVGPTGGLTIRRIPFDEV
;
A
#
# COMPACT_ATOMS: atom_id res chain seq x y z
N MET A 1 -48.53 -43.82 -6.66
CA MET A 1 -47.16 -43.92 -7.19
C MET A 1 -46.85 -42.67 -7.99
N PRO A 2 -46.07 -41.77 -7.41
CA PRO A 2 -44.98 -41.10 -8.14
C PRO A 2 -43.67 -41.10 -7.33
N SER A 3 -42.55 -41.30 -8.02
CA SER A 3 -41.19 -41.34 -7.48
C SER A 3 -40.68 -39.97 -7.03
N PRO A 4 -39.83 -39.87 -6.00
CA PRO A 4 -39.02 -38.69 -5.76
C PRO A 4 -37.72 -38.76 -6.60
N ARG A 5 -37.38 -37.67 -7.28
CA ARG A 5 -36.09 -37.50 -7.95
C ARG A 5 -35.04 -37.05 -6.94
N HIS A 6 -33.93 -37.77 -6.88
CA HIS A 6 -32.69 -37.32 -6.27
C HIS A 6 -32.01 -36.26 -7.16
N SER A 7 -31.72 -35.09 -6.60
CA SER A 7 -30.78 -34.12 -7.16
C SER A 7 -29.53 -34.13 -6.27
N GLY A 8 -28.43 -34.60 -6.87
CA GLY A 8 -27.12 -34.75 -6.23
C GLY A 8 -26.47 -33.41 -5.91
N SER A 9 -25.90 -33.34 -4.72
CA SER A 9 -24.94 -32.32 -4.32
C SER A 9 -23.57 -32.68 -4.91
N THR A 10 -23.07 -31.87 -5.84
CA THR A 10 -21.68 -31.91 -6.30
C THR A 10 -20.88 -30.89 -5.50
N THR A 11 -20.15 -31.37 -4.51
CA THR A 11 -19.12 -30.60 -3.79
C THR A 11 -17.83 -30.60 -4.64
N PRO A 12 -17.25 -29.45 -5.00
CA PRO A 12 -15.91 -29.43 -5.58
C PRO A 12 -14.86 -29.56 -4.48
N ARG A 13 -14.21 -30.73 -4.41
CA ARG A 13 -12.91 -30.92 -3.74
C ARG A 13 -11.79 -30.57 -4.71
N ARG A 14 -10.94 -29.58 -4.38
CA ARG A 14 -9.58 -29.43 -4.93
C ARG A 14 -8.65 -29.07 -3.76
N ARG A 15 -7.91 -30.03 -3.21
CA ARG A 15 -6.56 -30.51 -3.59
C ARG A 15 -5.48 -29.43 -3.39
N LEU A 16 -4.98 -29.37 -2.16
CA LEU A 16 -3.63 -28.93 -1.80
C LEU A 16 -2.60 -29.70 -2.63
N LEU A 17 -1.73 -28.99 -3.35
CA LEU A 17 -0.48 -29.51 -3.90
C LEU A 17 0.66 -28.67 -3.35
N ALA A 18 1.36 -29.24 -2.38
CA ALA A 18 2.72 -28.85 -2.05
C ALA A 18 3.66 -29.32 -3.17
N ALA A 19 4.56 -28.44 -3.63
CA ALA A 19 5.73 -28.84 -4.41
C ALA A 19 6.94 -28.01 -3.99
N ALA A 20 8.00 -28.73 -3.66
CA ALA A 20 9.26 -28.24 -3.15
C ALA A 20 10.22 -27.75 -4.25
N ALA A 21 11.08 -26.82 -3.84
CA ALA A 21 12.44 -26.48 -4.27
C ALA A 21 13.01 -27.06 -5.59
N SER A 22 13.64 -26.17 -6.38
CA SER A 22 14.92 -26.45 -7.05
C SER A 22 15.64 -25.14 -7.40
N ALA A 23 16.87 -25.02 -6.91
CA ALA A 23 17.83 -23.97 -7.24
C ALA A 23 18.68 -24.38 -8.43
N THR A 24 18.99 -23.43 -9.32
CA THR A 24 20.11 -23.54 -10.27
C THR A 24 20.69 -22.16 -10.57
N LEU A 25 21.94 -21.93 -10.13
CA LEU A 25 22.82 -20.87 -10.63
C LEU A 25 23.35 -21.25 -12.02
N ALA A 26 23.46 -20.28 -12.93
CA ALA A 26 24.37 -20.35 -14.07
C ALA A 26 24.94 -18.97 -14.40
N THR A 27 26.26 -18.86 -14.32
CA THR A 27 27.12 -17.76 -14.75
C THR A 27 27.73 -18.04 -16.13
N ALA A 28 27.83 -17.04 -17.01
CA ALA A 28 28.78 -16.94 -18.14
C ALA A 28 28.65 -15.53 -18.75
N SER A 29 29.59 -14.59 -18.56
CA SER A 29 30.87 -14.34 -19.29
C SER A 29 30.76 -13.65 -20.67
N ALA A 30 31.16 -12.37 -20.67
CA ALA A 30 32.03 -11.64 -21.62
C ALA A 30 31.77 -11.61 -23.14
N GLY A 31 31.88 -10.40 -23.71
CA GLY A 31 32.15 -10.17 -25.13
C GLY A 31 32.16 -8.67 -25.51
N CYS A 32 33.33 -8.03 -25.44
CA CYS A 32 33.63 -6.73 -26.04
C CYS A 32 34.14 -6.87 -27.48
N LEU A 33 34.32 -5.72 -28.17
CA LEU A 33 34.97 -5.44 -29.48
C LEU A 33 34.00 -5.44 -30.69
N ASN A 34 34.00 -4.51 -31.65
CA ASN A 34 34.94 -3.43 -31.96
C ASN A 34 34.35 -2.42 -32.98
N ASP A 35 34.84 -1.18 -32.92
CA ASP A 35 35.20 -0.18 -33.95
C ASP A 35 34.43 -0.06 -35.30
N ALA A 36 34.12 1.19 -35.72
CA ALA A 36 34.98 1.96 -36.65
C ALA A 36 34.28 3.10 -37.46
N ILE A 37 34.87 4.30 -37.35
CA ILE A 37 35.18 5.28 -38.45
C ILE A 37 34.10 6.24 -38.97
N GLY A 38 34.41 7.54 -38.88
CA GLY A 38 33.94 8.59 -39.80
C GLY A 38 34.32 10.01 -39.36
N SER A 39 35.39 10.58 -39.93
CA SER A 39 35.98 11.89 -39.57
C SER A 39 35.36 13.08 -40.33
N ASP A 40 35.09 14.18 -39.59
CA ASP A 40 35.21 15.64 -39.81
C ASP A 40 34.92 16.32 -41.18
N PRO A 41 34.31 17.54 -41.22
CA PRO A 41 35.14 18.75 -41.05
C PRO A 41 34.51 19.98 -40.32
N GLN A 42 35.40 20.82 -39.79
CA GLN A 42 35.19 22.11 -39.13
C GLN A 42 34.40 23.16 -39.94
N THR A 43 33.68 24.04 -39.23
CA THR A 43 33.33 25.40 -39.67
C THR A 43 33.56 26.38 -38.49
N PRO A 44 34.22 27.53 -38.68
CA PRO A 44 34.40 28.54 -37.64
C PRO A 44 33.24 29.54 -37.61
N ASP A 45 32.74 29.93 -36.44
CA ASP A 45 31.95 31.15 -36.30
C ASP A 45 32.04 31.76 -34.88
N ASP A 46 32.07 33.08 -34.83
CA ASP A 46 32.43 33.93 -33.69
C ASP A 46 31.23 34.30 -32.78
N GLY A 47 31.35 34.11 -31.46
CA GLY A 47 30.64 34.84 -30.37
C GLY A 47 29.14 34.53 -30.12
N PRO A 48 28.54 34.84 -28.94
CA PRO A 48 28.98 35.80 -27.92
C PRO A 48 29.40 35.16 -26.58
N ALA A 49 29.98 35.98 -25.71
CA ALA A 49 30.37 35.64 -24.35
C ALA A 49 29.23 34.95 -23.58
N MET A 50 29.48 33.72 -23.12
CA MET A 50 28.65 33.08 -22.11
C MET A 50 28.89 33.80 -20.79
N THR A 51 27.88 34.58 -20.41
CA THR A 51 27.68 35.18 -19.09
C THR A 51 27.95 34.16 -18.00
N GLU A 52 28.64 34.57 -16.94
CA GLU A 52 28.84 33.77 -15.73
C GLU A 52 27.52 33.11 -15.29
N PRO A 53 27.53 31.86 -14.78
CA PRO A 53 26.38 31.32 -14.09
C PRO A 53 26.05 32.28 -12.96
N THR A 54 24.85 32.85 -13.03
CA THR A 54 24.37 33.79 -12.03
C THR A 54 24.35 33.10 -10.68
N THR A 55 25.19 33.57 -9.75
CA THR A 55 25.08 33.25 -8.34
C THR A 55 23.66 33.59 -7.88
N ARG A 56 22.79 32.59 -7.72
CA ARG A 56 21.42 32.83 -7.26
C ARG A 56 21.45 33.25 -5.79
N ALA A 57 20.99 34.48 -5.55
CA ALA A 57 20.85 35.10 -4.24
C ALA A 57 19.52 34.76 -3.55
N VAL A 58 19.60 34.73 -2.21
CA VAL A 58 18.65 34.16 -1.23
C VAL A 58 17.34 34.93 -1.18
N THR A 59 16.21 34.24 -0.90
CA THR A 59 14.97 34.90 -0.47
C THR A 59 14.62 34.58 0.99
N ALA A 60 13.97 35.55 1.65
CA ALA A 60 13.70 35.57 3.09
C ALA A 60 12.60 34.58 3.57
N THR A 61 12.12 33.67 2.73
CA THR A 61 11.31 32.48 3.09
C THR A 61 11.65 31.23 2.27
N GLY A 62 12.67 31.29 1.40
CA GLY A 62 12.94 30.28 0.37
C GLY A 62 14.19 29.45 0.69
N THR A 63 13.97 28.25 1.18
CA THR A 63 14.97 27.20 1.38
C THR A 63 15.59 26.86 0.03
N TYR A 64 16.88 27.13 -0.14
CA TYR A 64 17.68 26.35 -1.07
C TYR A 64 17.59 24.91 -0.56
N ALA A 65 17.30 23.94 -1.43
CA ALA A 65 17.61 22.58 -1.04
C ALA A 65 19.10 22.57 -0.72
N ASP A 66 19.44 22.32 0.55
CA ASP A 66 20.81 22.01 0.90
C ASP A 66 21.23 20.85 -0.01
N ALA A 67 22.42 20.94 -0.60
CA ALA A 67 23.01 19.80 -1.28
C ALA A 67 22.88 18.57 -0.36
N PRO A 68 22.43 17.42 -0.87
CA PRO A 68 21.95 16.33 -0.04
C PRO A 68 23.03 15.91 0.98
N SER A 69 22.70 16.04 2.27
CA SER A 69 23.60 15.72 3.38
C SER A 69 23.56 14.23 3.69
N GLY A 70 23.90 13.40 2.71
CA GLY A 70 23.82 11.94 2.82
C GLY A 70 22.41 11.45 3.22
N PRO A 71 22.25 10.17 3.58
CA PRO A 71 20.98 9.65 4.06
C PRO A 71 20.60 10.27 5.42
N LYS A 72 19.31 10.60 5.59
CA LYS A 72 18.73 11.05 6.86
C LYS A 72 18.63 9.90 7.86
N SER A 73 18.88 10.20 9.13
CA SER A 73 18.58 9.29 10.23
C SER A 73 17.08 9.24 10.51
N TYR A 74 16.58 8.07 10.91
CA TYR A 74 15.20 7.93 11.39
C TYR A 74 15.07 8.48 12.81
N PRO A 75 13.89 9.02 13.19
CA PRO A 75 13.65 9.44 14.56
C PRO A 75 13.67 8.25 15.51
N ASP A 76 14.18 8.47 16.73
CA ASP A 76 14.03 7.51 17.80
C ASP A 76 12.55 7.35 18.18
N ARG A 77 12.18 6.14 18.61
CA ARG A 77 10.85 5.87 19.14
C ARG A 77 10.55 6.82 20.31
N PRO A 78 9.37 7.46 20.34
CA PRO A 78 9.05 8.40 21.41
C PRO A 78 8.91 7.65 22.74
N THR A 79 9.53 8.20 23.79
CA THR A 79 9.38 7.69 25.17
C THR A 79 8.08 8.14 25.81
N ASP A 80 7.58 9.33 25.41
CA ASP A 80 6.22 9.79 25.68
C ASP A 80 5.38 9.55 24.42
N ALA A 81 4.44 8.61 24.47
CA ALA A 81 3.56 8.32 23.35
C ALA A 81 2.30 9.19 23.36
N SER A 82 2.39 10.44 23.83
CA SER A 82 1.29 11.39 23.66
C SER A 82 0.88 11.53 22.19
N LYS A 83 -0.37 11.97 21.96
CA LYS A 83 -0.88 12.23 20.60
C LYS A 83 0.09 13.07 19.77
N ALA A 84 0.58 14.17 20.34
CA ALA A 84 1.48 15.09 19.63
C ALA A 84 2.82 14.44 19.29
N ALA A 85 3.42 13.70 20.24
CA ALA A 85 4.67 12.98 20.00
C ALA A 85 4.52 11.88 18.95
N SER A 86 3.40 11.16 18.96
CA SER A 86 3.11 10.10 17.98
C SER A 86 2.95 10.65 16.56
N VAL A 87 2.26 11.78 16.41
CA VAL A 87 2.09 12.49 15.13
C VAL A 87 3.44 12.99 14.61
N ALA A 88 4.19 13.70 15.46
CA ALA A 88 5.51 14.22 15.11
C ALA A 88 6.51 13.10 14.75
N PHE A 89 6.46 11.97 15.46
CA PHE A 89 7.26 10.79 15.13
C PHE A 89 6.94 10.26 13.74
N ALA A 90 5.65 10.02 13.43
CA ALA A 90 5.24 9.49 12.14
C ALA A 90 5.62 10.43 10.98
N GLU A 91 5.46 11.75 11.17
CA GLU A 91 5.83 12.78 10.19
C GLU A 91 7.34 12.77 9.92
N ALA A 92 8.14 12.82 10.99
CA ALA A 92 9.60 12.80 10.88
C ALA A 92 10.10 11.48 10.26
N PHE A 93 9.49 10.35 10.61
CA PHE A 93 9.84 9.05 10.06
C PHE A 93 9.52 9.00 8.56
N GLU A 94 8.32 9.40 8.12
CA GLU A 94 7.97 9.39 6.70
C GLU A 94 8.80 10.39 5.89
N ASN A 95 9.13 11.55 6.45
CA ASN A 95 10.00 12.51 5.77
C ASN A 95 11.41 11.92 5.56
N ALA A 96 11.99 11.30 6.61
CA ALA A 96 13.29 10.65 6.51
C ALA A 96 13.25 9.46 5.52
N ARG A 97 12.20 8.64 5.57
CA ARG A 97 12.01 7.52 4.64
C ARG A 97 11.91 7.99 3.20
N THR A 98 11.04 8.96 2.92
CA THR A 98 10.82 9.49 1.57
C THR A 98 12.10 10.10 1.01
N TYR A 99 12.82 10.86 1.83
CA TYR A 99 14.12 11.41 1.45
C TYR A 99 15.13 10.30 1.14
N ASN A 100 15.26 9.31 2.02
CA ASN A 100 16.20 8.21 1.83
C ASN A 100 15.89 7.33 0.61
N SER A 101 14.61 7.24 0.21
CA SER A 101 14.21 6.55 -1.02
C SER A 101 14.57 7.29 -2.30
N LEU A 102 14.67 8.62 -2.23
CA LEU A 102 15.02 9.51 -3.35
C LEU A 102 16.50 9.91 -3.34
N HIS A 103 17.22 9.62 -2.26
CA HIS A 103 18.60 10.05 -2.08
C HIS A 103 19.54 9.15 -2.87
N GLU A 104 20.25 9.77 -3.82
CA GLU A 104 21.40 9.20 -4.51
C GLU A 104 22.60 10.15 -4.41
N PRO A 105 23.86 9.66 -4.45
CA PRO A 105 25.05 10.50 -4.30
C PRO A 105 25.20 11.61 -5.35
N ASP A 106 24.57 11.45 -6.52
CA ASP A 106 24.58 12.33 -7.68
C ASP A 106 23.31 13.17 -7.82
N ALA A 107 22.35 13.06 -6.89
CA ALA A 107 21.20 13.96 -6.85
C ALA A 107 21.65 15.39 -6.54
N GLU A 108 21.31 16.36 -7.41
CA GLU A 108 21.60 17.78 -7.19
C GLU A 108 20.67 18.39 -6.14
N THR A 109 19.42 17.93 -6.11
CA THR A 109 18.37 18.44 -5.22
C THR A 109 17.43 17.32 -4.86
N VAL A 110 17.12 17.21 -3.58
CA VAL A 110 16.07 16.34 -3.06
C VAL A 110 15.14 17.18 -2.20
N SER A 111 13.84 17.18 -2.52
CA SER A 111 12.81 17.87 -1.76
C SER A 111 11.75 16.89 -1.32
N THR A 112 11.37 16.92 -0.05
CA THR A 112 10.43 15.97 0.53
C THR A 112 9.53 16.62 1.56
N SER A 113 8.27 16.24 1.57
CA SER A 113 7.31 16.57 2.61
C SER A 113 6.65 15.30 3.15
N ALA A 114 6.12 15.40 4.36
CA ALA A 114 5.24 14.40 4.92
C ALA A 114 4.01 15.11 5.50
N SER A 115 2.83 14.54 5.32
CA SER A 115 1.60 14.95 5.98
C SER A 115 1.17 13.85 6.94
N THR A 116 0.53 14.24 8.05
CA THR A 116 0.05 13.28 9.04
C THR A 116 -1.35 13.60 9.54
N HIS A 117 -2.08 12.56 9.91
CA HIS A 117 -3.39 12.65 10.53
C HIS A 117 -3.48 11.71 11.73
N HIS A 118 -3.82 12.25 12.91
CA HIS A 118 -4.09 11.41 14.08
C HIS A 118 -5.46 10.76 13.95
N HIS A 119 -5.50 9.43 13.88
CA HIS A 119 -6.75 8.71 13.76
C HIS A 119 -7.43 8.48 15.12
N ARG A 120 -6.77 7.75 16.04
CA ARG A 120 -7.33 7.47 17.38
C ARG A 120 -6.28 7.08 18.41
N ALA A 121 -6.66 7.07 19.68
CA ALA A 121 -5.89 6.43 20.75
C ALA A 121 -6.51 5.06 21.07
N MET A 122 -5.67 4.03 21.28
CA MET A 122 -6.12 2.72 21.74
C MET A 122 -4.92 1.89 22.22
N HIS A 123 -5.16 0.95 23.14
CA HIS A 123 -4.14 0.03 23.66
C HIS A 123 -2.88 0.80 24.06
N ASP A 124 -2.98 1.82 24.93
CA ASP A 124 -1.86 2.69 25.35
C ASP A 124 -1.07 3.47 24.27
N GLY A 125 -1.43 3.34 22.99
CA GLY A 125 -0.78 4.02 21.89
C GLY A 125 -1.74 4.81 20.99
N HIS A 126 -1.20 5.29 19.88
CA HIS A 126 -1.89 6.14 18.92
C HIS A 126 -1.77 5.58 17.51
N TYR A 127 -2.90 5.51 16.82
CA TYR A 127 -2.94 5.28 15.40
C TYR A 127 -2.76 6.60 14.65
N VAL A 128 -1.79 6.65 13.74
CA VAL A 128 -1.47 7.82 12.92
C VAL A 128 -1.39 7.39 11.47
N LEU A 129 -1.91 8.21 10.58
CA LEU A 129 -1.74 8.06 9.14
C LEU A 129 -0.67 9.04 8.68
N ALA A 130 0.18 8.60 7.78
CA ALA A 130 1.23 9.43 7.25
C ALA A 130 1.44 9.18 5.76
N THR A 131 1.59 10.27 5.00
CA THR A 131 1.84 10.23 3.56
C THR A 131 3.09 11.04 3.28
N GLY A 132 4.03 10.45 2.54
CA GLY A 132 5.25 11.12 2.11
C GLY A 132 5.22 11.38 0.61
N SER A 133 5.66 12.56 0.21
CA SER A 133 5.88 12.90 -1.19
C SER A 133 7.18 13.66 -1.37
N GLY A 134 7.73 13.65 -2.57
CA GLY A 134 8.96 14.36 -2.86
C GLY A 134 9.44 14.15 -4.27
N TYR A 135 10.59 14.75 -4.57
CA TYR A 135 11.27 14.56 -5.83
C TYR A 135 12.80 14.67 -5.68
N ALA A 136 13.52 14.13 -6.67
CA ALA A 136 14.94 14.33 -6.87
C ALA A 136 15.24 14.82 -8.30
N ASN A 137 16.21 15.72 -8.45
CA ASN A 137 16.75 16.18 -9.73
C ASN A 137 18.23 15.81 -9.85
N TYR A 138 18.66 15.49 -11.08
CA TYR A 138 20.03 15.09 -11.41
C TYR A 138 20.65 16.04 -12.45
N ASP A 139 21.97 16.03 -12.56
CA ASP A 139 22.76 16.95 -13.39
C ASP A 139 22.54 16.77 -14.91
N ASP A 140 22.18 15.55 -15.32
CA ASP A 140 21.79 15.18 -16.68
C ASP A 140 20.35 15.59 -17.03
N GLY A 141 19.63 16.20 -16.09
CA GLY A 141 18.24 16.63 -16.23
C GLY A 141 17.21 15.53 -15.95
N VAL A 142 17.63 14.34 -15.47
CA VAL A 142 16.72 13.31 -14.98
C VAL A 142 15.97 13.81 -13.75
N HIS A 143 14.74 13.33 -13.60
CA HIS A 143 13.83 13.65 -12.51
C HIS A 143 13.21 12.36 -11.96
N ALA A 144 13.14 12.24 -10.64
CA ALA A 144 12.44 11.15 -9.96
C ALA A 144 11.37 11.74 -9.04
N ASP A 145 10.12 11.32 -9.25
CA ASP A 145 9.00 11.64 -8.37
C ASP A 145 8.78 10.51 -7.36
N TRP A 146 8.42 10.87 -6.13
CA TRP A 146 7.96 9.93 -5.12
C TRP A 146 6.60 10.35 -4.58
N GLY A 147 5.66 9.41 -4.65
CA GLY A 147 4.39 9.46 -3.95
C GLY A 147 4.07 8.07 -3.43
N GLN A 148 3.56 7.98 -2.20
CA GLN A 148 3.11 6.72 -1.62
C GLN A 148 1.66 6.85 -1.14
N ALA A 149 0.94 5.74 -1.18
CA ALA A 149 -0.32 5.63 -0.46
C ALA A 149 -0.09 5.85 1.05
N PRO A 150 -1.09 6.34 1.80
CA PRO A 150 -0.94 6.57 3.23
C PRO A 150 -0.50 5.30 3.97
N ALA A 151 0.56 5.42 4.77
CA ALA A 151 0.98 4.40 5.71
C ALA A 151 0.23 4.55 7.04
N VAL A 152 -0.14 3.43 7.64
CA VAL A 152 -0.75 3.38 8.96
C VAL A 152 0.31 3.06 10.00
N TYR A 153 0.35 3.86 11.06
CA TYR A 153 1.22 3.68 12.21
C TYR A 153 0.40 3.30 13.43
N TYR A 154 1.00 2.49 14.29
CA TYR A 154 0.68 2.44 15.71
C TYR A 154 1.93 2.83 16.50
N VAL A 155 1.81 3.83 17.36
CA VAL A 155 2.92 4.39 18.15
C VAL A 155 2.55 4.36 19.63
N SER A 156 3.34 3.65 20.43
CA SER A 156 3.26 3.63 21.89
C SER A 156 4.64 3.82 22.53
N SER A 157 4.66 3.89 23.87
CA SER A 157 5.89 4.01 24.65
C SER A 157 6.72 2.75 24.68
N ASP A 158 6.26 1.67 24.04
CA ASP A 158 6.94 0.37 24.01
C ASP A 158 7.04 -0.22 22.59
N LEU A 159 6.16 0.20 21.69
CA LEU A 159 6.06 -0.39 20.35
C LEU A 159 5.81 0.70 19.29
N VAL A 160 6.47 0.55 18.14
CA VAL A 160 6.12 1.23 16.90
C VAL A 160 5.94 0.18 15.83
N VAL A 161 4.78 0.21 15.16
CA VAL A 161 4.54 -0.56 13.94
C VAL A 161 4.17 0.40 12.82
N ARG A 162 4.73 0.17 11.64
CA ARG A 162 4.42 0.89 10.41
C ARG A 162 3.99 -0.11 9.36
N THR A 163 2.79 0.07 8.85
CA THR A 163 2.24 -0.73 7.77
C THR A 163 1.90 0.20 6.61
N GLY A 164 2.64 0.09 5.51
CA GLY A 164 2.48 0.98 4.35
C GLY A 164 2.95 0.36 3.06
N ARG A 165 3.03 -0.97 3.02
CA ARG A 165 3.40 -1.74 1.84
C ARG A 165 2.27 -2.73 1.60
N TYR A 166 1.45 -2.45 0.60
CA TYR A 166 0.50 -3.41 0.04
C TYR A 166 1.34 -4.34 -0.83
N GLN A 167 1.88 -5.43 -0.24
CA GLN A 167 2.74 -6.35 -0.98
C GLN A 167 1.95 -7.12 -2.03
N ASP A 168 0.66 -7.29 -1.78
CA ASP A 168 -0.24 -8.05 -2.62
C ASP A 168 -1.45 -7.18 -2.96
N TYR A 169 -1.50 -6.71 -4.21
CA TYR A 169 -2.72 -6.23 -4.84
C TYR A 169 -3.30 -7.41 -5.60
N TYR A 170 -4.18 -8.17 -4.96
CA TYR A 170 -4.92 -9.23 -5.64
C TYR A 170 -6.13 -8.59 -6.32
N SER A 171 -5.92 -8.13 -7.56
CA SER A 171 -7.00 -7.76 -8.47
C SER A 171 -7.12 -8.84 -9.55
N ASP A 172 -7.57 -10.03 -9.19
CA ASP A 172 -8.18 -10.84 -10.25
C ASP A 172 -9.57 -10.24 -10.50
N CYS A 173 -9.71 -9.51 -11.61
CA CYS A 173 -10.98 -8.91 -11.97
C CYS A 173 -12.05 -9.96 -12.29
N GLU A 174 -11.69 -11.24 -12.37
CA GLU A 174 -12.59 -12.38 -12.50
C GLU A 174 -12.97 -12.98 -11.12
N ASP A 175 -12.21 -12.76 -10.04
CA ASP A 175 -12.56 -13.13 -8.66
C ASP A 175 -13.44 -12.06 -7.99
N VAL A 176 -14.54 -11.74 -8.67
CA VAL A 176 -15.40 -10.59 -8.39
C VAL A 176 -16.51 -10.86 -7.39
N PHE A 177 -16.87 -9.84 -6.61
CA PHE A 177 -18.11 -9.78 -5.84
C PHE A 177 -19.34 -9.50 -6.72
N ALA A 178 -19.36 -9.96 -7.97
CA ALA A 178 -20.37 -9.60 -8.96
C ALA A 178 -21.57 -10.56 -8.97
N SER A 179 -22.73 -10.03 -9.32
CA SER A 179 -23.92 -10.81 -9.69
C SER A 179 -23.88 -11.18 -11.17
N ASP A 180 -24.48 -12.31 -11.53
CA ASP A 180 -24.77 -12.66 -12.92
C ASP A 180 -25.76 -11.69 -13.58
N ASP A 181 -26.56 -10.95 -12.78
CA ASP A 181 -27.43 -9.87 -13.26
C ASP A 181 -26.66 -8.54 -13.29
N PRO A 182 -26.35 -7.99 -14.49
CA PRO A 182 -25.58 -6.75 -14.60
C PRO A 182 -26.24 -5.54 -13.93
N SER A 183 -27.57 -5.54 -13.76
CA SER A 183 -28.28 -4.42 -13.12
C SER A 183 -28.02 -4.34 -11.60
N GLU A 184 -27.66 -5.47 -11.00
CA GLU A 184 -27.30 -5.57 -9.58
C GLU A 184 -25.87 -5.10 -9.31
N ASN A 185 -25.03 -4.99 -10.34
CA ASN A 185 -23.64 -4.54 -10.20
C ASN A 185 -23.53 -3.01 -10.34
N PHE A 186 -22.46 -2.43 -9.80
CA PHE A 186 -22.14 -1.00 -10.03
C PHE A 186 -21.58 -0.73 -11.42
N ALA A 187 -20.83 -1.67 -11.97
CA ALA A 187 -20.23 -1.58 -13.30
C ALA A 187 -20.12 -2.98 -13.95
N ALA A 188 -19.65 -3.04 -15.20
CA ALA A 188 -19.39 -4.31 -15.85
C ALA A 188 -18.17 -5.01 -15.23
N VAL A 189 -18.04 -6.33 -15.43
CA VAL A 189 -16.89 -7.09 -14.93
C VAL A 189 -15.59 -6.50 -15.50
N CYS A 190 -14.60 -6.27 -14.63
CA CYS A 190 -13.33 -5.60 -14.97
C CYS A 190 -13.47 -4.11 -15.38
N GLU A 191 -14.62 -3.49 -15.13
CA GLU A 191 -14.85 -2.05 -15.30
C GLU A 191 -15.35 -1.48 -13.96
N GLY A 192 -14.89 -0.29 -13.55
CA GLY A 192 -15.39 0.39 -12.34
C GLY A 192 -14.31 0.76 -11.32
N GLY A 193 -14.75 1.32 -10.19
CA GLY A 193 -13.90 1.61 -9.03
C GLY A 193 -13.62 0.37 -8.17
N ASP A 194 -12.65 0.47 -7.25
CA ASP A 194 -12.23 -0.65 -6.41
C ASP A 194 -13.08 -0.73 -5.13
N ALA A 195 -13.91 -1.77 -4.98
CA ALA A 195 -14.37 -2.17 -3.66
C ALA A 195 -13.29 -3.04 -3.01
N ALA A 196 -12.53 -2.44 -2.12
CA ALA A 196 -11.45 -3.13 -1.43
C ALA A 196 -11.69 -3.26 0.06
N PHE A 197 -11.17 -4.34 0.64
CA PHE A 197 -10.78 -4.34 2.04
C PHE A 197 -9.26 -4.41 2.15
N ARG A 198 -8.74 -3.85 3.24
CA ARG A 198 -7.32 -3.90 3.58
C ARG A 198 -7.13 -4.69 4.86
N ALA A 199 -6.07 -5.47 4.95
CA ALA A 199 -5.66 -6.12 6.19
C ALA A 199 -4.33 -5.52 6.66
N TYR A 200 -4.28 -5.10 7.92
CA TYR A 200 -3.08 -4.52 8.54
C TYR A 200 -2.62 -5.36 9.72
N ASN A 201 -1.34 -5.72 9.72
CA ASN A 201 -0.70 -6.23 10.91
C ASN A 201 -0.06 -5.09 11.72
N MET A 202 -0.61 -4.82 12.90
CA MET A 202 -0.07 -3.87 13.88
C MET A 202 0.55 -4.58 15.08
N HIS A 203 0.66 -5.90 15.02
CA HIS A 203 1.29 -6.74 16.02
C HIS A 203 2.77 -6.96 15.68
N PRO A 204 3.68 -7.07 16.68
CA PRO A 204 5.10 -7.29 16.42
C PRO A 204 5.41 -8.66 15.79
N ASP A 205 4.52 -9.63 15.92
CA ASP A 205 4.67 -10.97 15.34
C ASP A 205 3.89 -11.10 14.02
N ALA A 206 4.32 -12.04 13.16
CA ALA A 206 3.61 -12.39 11.94
C ALA A 206 2.39 -13.28 12.24
N HIS A 207 1.37 -13.20 11.38
CA HIS A 207 0.09 -13.89 11.55
C HIS A 207 -0.42 -14.52 10.26
N THR A 208 -1.29 -15.53 10.41
CA THR A 208 -2.09 -16.09 9.33
C THR A 208 -3.54 -15.62 9.51
N LEU A 209 -4.01 -14.79 8.58
CA LEU A 209 -5.34 -14.21 8.61
C LEU A 209 -6.25 -14.95 7.62
N SER A 210 -7.30 -15.61 8.12
CA SER A 210 -8.39 -16.10 7.27
C SER A 210 -9.48 -15.03 7.15
N VAL A 211 -9.94 -14.75 5.93
CA VAL A 211 -11.06 -13.83 5.67
C VAL A 211 -12.12 -14.53 4.84
N THR A 212 -13.37 -14.40 5.28
CA THR A 212 -14.54 -14.82 4.51
C THR A 212 -15.46 -13.63 4.27
N VAL A 213 -15.95 -13.48 3.04
CA VAL A 213 -16.96 -12.48 2.68
C VAL A 213 -18.21 -13.21 2.21
N ASP A 214 -19.34 -12.90 2.86
CA ASP A 214 -20.65 -13.44 2.52
C ASP A 214 -21.56 -12.31 2.01
N TYR A 215 -22.10 -12.39 0.80
CA TYR A 215 -23.15 -11.49 0.34
C TYR A 215 -24.47 -11.82 1.04
N ARG A 216 -25.11 -10.83 1.66
CA ARG A 216 -26.36 -10.95 2.43
C ARG A 216 -27.55 -10.65 1.51
N GLY A 217 -27.91 -11.60 0.66
CA GLY A 217 -29.09 -11.51 -0.20
C GLY A 217 -30.40 -11.62 0.59
N GLU A 218 -31.53 -11.31 -0.06
CA GLU A 218 -32.85 -11.31 0.59
C GLU A 218 -33.23 -12.68 1.20
N ASN A 219 -32.77 -13.78 0.60
CA ASN A 219 -33.21 -15.13 0.93
C ASN A 219 -32.13 -16.04 1.51
N ARG A 220 -30.85 -15.71 1.33
CA ARG A 220 -29.71 -16.47 1.87
C ARG A 220 -28.42 -15.67 1.78
N ASP A 221 -27.49 -16.04 2.65
CA ASP A 221 -26.09 -15.67 2.54
C ASP A 221 -25.42 -16.48 1.43
N GLU A 222 -24.57 -15.83 0.66
CA GLU A 222 -23.77 -16.43 -0.41
C GLU A 222 -22.29 -16.15 -0.14
N ARG A 223 -21.49 -17.21 0.02
CA ARG A 223 -20.05 -17.10 0.19
C ARG A 223 -19.43 -16.67 -1.14
N ILE A 224 -18.85 -15.48 -1.18
CA ILE A 224 -18.21 -14.93 -2.39
C ILE A 224 -16.68 -14.93 -2.31
N LEU A 225 -16.11 -14.91 -1.10
CA LEU A 225 -14.66 -14.99 -0.88
C LEU A 225 -14.37 -15.82 0.37
N GLU A 226 -13.36 -16.68 0.27
CA GLU A 226 -12.74 -17.38 1.39
C GLU A 226 -11.26 -17.52 1.07
N ASP A 227 -10.43 -16.78 1.78
CA ASP A 227 -9.00 -16.71 1.52
C ASP A 227 -8.18 -16.66 2.81
N GLU A 228 -6.90 -17.00 2.70
CA GLU A 228 -5.93 -17.02 3.78
C GLU A 228 -4.69 -16.21 3.39
N TYR A 229 -4.37 -15.22 4.21
CA TYR A 229 -3.26 -14.30 3.99
C TYR A 229 -2.19 -14.50 5.05
N PHE A 230 -0.92 -14.49 4.63
CA PHE A 230 0.20 -14.36 5.56
C PHE A 230 0.54 -12.88 5.75
N LEU A 231 0.41 -12.38 6.98
CA LEU A 231 0.75 -11.01 7.34
C LEU A 231 2.06 -11.00 8.12
N GLY A 232 3.18 -10.65 7.48
CA GLY A 232 4.44 -10.41 8.17
C GLY A 232 4.38 -9.22 9.15
N THR A 233 5.48 -8.98 9.85
CA THR A 233 5.53 -8.04 11.00
C THR A 233 5.33 -6.56 10.63
N ASN A 234 5.35 -6.20 9.35
CA ASN A 234 5.08 -4.85 8.84
C ASN A 234 4.26 -4.88 7.53
N ASP A 235 3.56 -5.98 7.27
CA ASP A 235 2.86 -6.21 6.01
C ASP A 235 1.40 -5.79 6.09
N ALA A 236 0.91 -5.29 4.96
CA ALA A 236 -0.50 -5.10 4.71
C ALA A 236 -0.88 -5.84 3.42
N VAL A 237 -2.12 -6.29 3.37
CA VAL A 237 -2.75 -6.86 2.18
C VAL A 237 -3.87 -5.93 1.73
N GLU A 238 -4.00 -5.75 0.43
CA GLU A 238 -5.16 -5.10 -0.18
C GLU A 238 -5.85 -6.10 -1.10
N GLN A 239 -7.07 -6.50 -0.71
CA GLN A 239 -7.94 -7.32 -1.54
C GLN A 239 -8.94 -6.38 -2.21
N GLY A 240 -8.72 -6.11 -3.49
CA GLY A 240 -9.61 -5.32 -4.32
C GLY A 240 -10.57 -6.19 -5.12
N SER A 241 -11.71 -5.61 -5.51
CA SER A 241 -12.59 -6.10 -6.56
C SER A 241 -13.06 -4.92 -7.39
N VAL A 242 -12.77 -4.94 -8.69
CA VAL A 242 -13.16 -3.89 -9.65
C VAL A 242 -14.65 -3.96 -10.03
N THR A 243 -15.36 -5.01 -9.61
CA THR A 243 -16.81 -5.13 -9.79
C THR A 243 -17.46 -5.74 -8.57
N TYR A 244 -18.53 -5.12 -8.09
CA TYR A 244 -19.22 -5.57 -6.90
C TYR A 244 -20.73 -5.33 -7.02
N ARG A 245 -21.47 -6.27 -6.45
CA ARG A 245 -22.92 -6.30 -6.34
C ARG A 245 -23.39 -5.27 -5.30
N LYS A 246 -24.42 -4.50 -5.63
CA LYS A 246 -25.11 -3.62 -4.67
C LYS A 246 -25.69 -4.48 -3.55
N GLY A 247 -25.48 -4.08 -2.30
CA GLY A 247 -26.07 -4.77 -1.17
C GLY A 247 -25.25 -4.69 0.11
N THR A 248 -25.43 -5.69 0.97
CA THR A 248 -24.70 -5.82 2.22
C THR A 248 -23.89 -7.09 2.18
N TYR A 249 -22.63 -6.98 2.57
CA TYR A 249 -21.70 -8.08 2.74
C TYR A 249 -21.46 -8.29 4.22
N ARG A 250 -21.14 -9.51 4.63
CA ARG A 250 -20.64 -9.82 5.96
C ARG A 250 -19.20 -10.26 5.81
N VAL A 251 -18.30 -9.48 6.38
CA VAL A 251 -16.87 -9.80 6.42
C VAL A 251 -16.59 -10.43 7.78
N THR A 252 -16.04 -11.64 7.77
CA THR A 252 -15.55 -12.32 8.96
C THR A 252 -14.07 -12.58 8.80
N ALA A 253 -13.29 -12.21 9.81
CA ALA A 253 -11.86 -12.35 9.84
C ALA A 253 -11.48 -13.18 11.07
N ALA A 254 -10.49 -14.06 10.95
CA ALA A 254 -10.00 -14.91 12.03
C ALA A 254 -8.49 -15.09 11.96
N LEU A 255 -7.83 -15.11 13.11
CA LEU A 255 -6.40 -15.43 13.25
C LEU A 255 -6.22 -16.87 13.69
N GLU A 256 -5.04 -17.43 13.44
CA GLU A 256 -4.61 -18.75 13.92
C GLU A 256 -4.67 -18.89 15.46
N SER A 257 -4.60 -17.76 16.18
CA SER A 257 -4.75 -17.69 17.63
C SER A 257 -6.18 -17.89 18.13
N GLY A 258 -7.17 -17.86 17.23
CA GLY A 258 -8.59 -17.92 17.53
C GLY A 258 -9.26 -16.56 17.75
N ALA A 259 -8.52 -15.45 17.66
CA ALA A 259 -9.11 -14.12 17.63
C ALA A 259 -9.97 -13.94 16.37
N GLN A 260 -11.19 -13.43 16.51
CA GLN A 260 -12.15 -13.30 15.43
C GLN A 260 -12.90 -11.97 15.50
N ALA A 261 -13.23 -11.42 14.33
CA ALA A 261 -14.08 -10.25 14.19
C ALA A 261 -15.04 -10.42 13.01
N THR A 262 -16.24 -9.86 13.13
CA THR A 262 -17.26 -9.86 12.07
C THR A 262 -17.87 -8.46 11.95
N GLN A 263 -18.05 -7.99 10.72
CA GLN A 263 -18.68 -6.70 10.42
C GLN A 263 -19.50 -6.80 9.13
N ASP A 264 -20.70 -6.23 9.15
CA ASP A 264 -21.48 -6.01 7.94
C ASP A 264 -20.94 -4.76 7.19
N TRP A 265 -20.77 -4.87 5.88
CA TRP A 265 -20.25 -3.87 4.95
C TRP A 265 -21.28 -3.62 3.85
N THR A 266 -21.92 -2.46 3.88
CA THR A 266 -22.96 -2.11 2.90
C THR A 266 -22.40 -1.22 1.80
N LEU A 267 -22.66 -1.61 0.54
CA LEU A 267 -22.34 -0.88 -0.68
C LEU A 267 -23.64 -0.54 -1.42
N GLN A 268 -24.13 0.70 -1.26
CA GLN A 268 -25.33 1.21 -1.96
C GLN A 268 -25.00 2.25 -3.03
N THR A 269 -23.86 2.92 -2.87
CA THR A 269 -23.26 3.82 -3.85
C THR A 269 -21.96 3.20 -4.34
N GLU A 270 -21.52 3.59 -5.53
CA GLU A 270 -20.22 3.18 -6.08
C GLU A 270 -19.13 3.82 -5.21
N PRO A 271 -18.28 3.03 -4.50
CA PRO A 271 -17.03 3.48 -3.95
C PRO A 271 -16.28 4.42 -4.87
N THR A 272 -16.02 5.62 -4.38
CA THR A 272 -15.03 6.50 -4.98
C THR A 272 -13.66 6.21 -4.37
N TYR A 273 -12.63 6.80 -4.96
CA TYR A 273 -11.29 6.81 -4.35
C TYR A 273 -11.29 7.37 -2.91
N ASP A 274 -12.28 8.20 -2.58
CA ASP A 274 -12.40 8.90 -1.30
C ASP A 274 -13.16 8.06 -0.25
N ASP A 275 -13.77 6.93 -0.66
CA ASP A 275 -14.43 6.03 0.28
C ASP A 275 -13.38 5.18 1.01
N PRO A 276 -13.22 5.35 2.34
CA PRO A 276 -12.19 4.62 3.07
C PRO A 276 -12.52 3.12 3.04
N PRO A 277 -11.57 2.25 2.61
CA PRO A 277 -11.80 0.82 2.55
C PRO A 277 -12.12 0.25 3.92
N LEU A 278 -12.84 -0.87 3.93
CA LEU A 278 -13.00 -1.64 5.15
C LEU A 278 -11.65 -2.22 5.54
N CYS A 279 -11.24 -2.07 6.80
CA CYS A 279 -9.92 -2.49 7.26
C CYS A 279 -10.07 -3.60 8.31
N VAL A 280 -9.49 -4.76 8.05
CA VAL A 280 -9.19 -5.78 9.05
C VAL A 280 -7.87 -5.38 9.72
N VAL A 281 -7.86 -5.25 11.04
CA VAL A 281 -6.69 -4.79 11.79
C VAL A 281 -6.36 -5.80 12.87
N VAL A 282 -5.21 -6.46 12.74
CA VAL A 282 -4.58 -7.17 13.85
C VAL A 282 -3.95 -6.12 14.75
N GLY A 283 -4.52 -5.94 15.94
CA GLY A 283 -4.09 -4.93 16.89
C GLY A 283 -2.74 -5.27 17.54
N PRO A 284 -2.10 -4.28 18.18
CA PRO A 284 -0.79 -4.44 18.83
C PRO A 284 -0.78 -5.45 19.98
N THR A 285 -1.95 -5.82 20.51
CA THR A 285 -2.11 -6.84 21.55
C THR A 285 -2.55 -8.20 21.01
N GLY A 286 -2.54 -8.41 19.68
CA GLY A 286 -2.93 -9.66 19.02
C GLY A 286 -4.45 -9.84 18.86
N GLY A 287 -5.25 -8.84 19.23
CA GLY A 287 -6.70 -8.82 19.00
C GLY A 287 -7.04 -8.50 17.54
N LEU A 288 -8.27 -8.81 17.11
CA LEU A 288 -8.73 -8.55 15.75
C LEU A 288 -9.90 -7.58 15.75
N THR A 289 -9.89 -6.60 14.84
CA THR A 289 -11.01 -5.68 14.63
C THR A 289 -11.25 -5.45 13.15
N ILE A 290 -12.50 -5.26 12.75
CA ILE A 290 -12.87 -4.79 11.41
C ILE A 290 -13.46 -3.40 11.56
N ARG A 291 -12.99 -2.42 10.78
CA ARG A 291 -13.41 -1.02 10.88
C ARG A 291 -12.98 -0.23 9.66
N ARG A 292 -13.59 0.94 9.43
CA ARG A 292 -13.03 1.92 8.49
C ARG A 292 -11.95 2.72 9.21
N ILE A 293 -10.77 2.82 8.60
CA ILE A 293 -9.75 3.80 9.00
C ILE A 293 -9.96 5.00 8.07
N PRO A 294 -10.15 6.22 8.59
CA PRO A 294 -10.36 7.40 7.76
C PRO A 294 -9.08 7.63 6.97
N PHE A 295 -9.09 7.36 5.67
CA PHE A 295 -8.08 7.89 4.78
C PHE A 295 -8.66 9.22 4.32
N ASP A 296 -8.52 10.25 5.14
CA ASP A 296 -8.83 11.60 4.66
C ASP A 296 -7.88 11.91 3.50
N GLU A 297 -8.39 12.60 2.47
CA GLU A 297 -7.59 13.10 1.34
C GLU A 297 -6.35 13.84 1.87
N VAL A 298 -5.18 13.50 1.32
CA VAL A 298 -3.93 14.29 1.47
C VAL A 298 -3.84 15.30 0.35
#